data_AF-A0A9X6YQL8-F1
#
_entry.id   AF-A0A9X6YQL8-F1
#
_cell.length_a   1.000
_cell.length_b   1.000
_cell.length_c   1.000
_cell.angle_alpha   90.00
_cell.angle_beta   90.00
_cell.angle_gamma   90.00
#
_symmetry.space_group_name_H-M   'P 1'
#
loop_
_entity.id
_entity.type
_entity.pdbx_description
1 polymer ?
#
loop_
_entity_poly.entity_id
_entity_poly.type
_entity_poly.pdbx_seq_one_letter_code
_entity_poly.pdbx_strand_id
1 'polypeptide(L)' 'MSNTVKVKRLNKVLNIDKDFLASYLNDGFDQINDEGKIIKRATGGRNISVQEYNQALDKIDALEAKIAELKAPKKSAAK' A
#
# COMPACT_ATOMS: atom_id res chain seq x y z
N MET A 1 3.31 6.16 24.04
CA MET A 1 3.87 6.33 22.68
C MET A 1 2.75 6.81 21.78
N SER A 2 2.89 7.98 21.14
CA SER A 2 1.85 8.54 20.29
C SER A 2 1.64 7.63 19.07
N ASN A 3 0.55 6.87 19.08
CA ASN A 3 0.17 5.90 18.05
C ASN A 3 -0.50 6.60 16.86
N THR A 4 -0.09 7.84 16.57
CA THR A 4 -0.78 8.70 15.61
C THR A 4 -0.19 8.56 14.21
N VAL A 5 -1.07 8.54 13.22
CA VAL A 5 -0.76 8.38 11.80
C VAL A 5 -1.32 9.57 11.02
N LYS A 6 -0.59 10.00 9.98
CA LYS A 6 -1.00 11.08 9.10
C LYS A 6 -1.85 10.55 7.97
N VAL A 7 -3.02 11.15 7.77
CA VAL A 7 -3.91 10.88 6.64
C VAL A 7 -4.24 12.16 5.89
N LYS A 8 -4.41 12.07 4.58
CA LYS A 8 -4.65 13.19 3.68
C LYS A 8 -5.81 12.91 2.75
N ARG A 9 -6.69 13.90 2.58
CA ARG A 9 -7.71 13.92 1.53
C ARG A 9 -7.77 15.31 0.95
N LEU A 10 -7.48 15.44 -0.35
CA LEU A 10 -7.36 16.72 -1.04
C LEU A 10 -6.35 17.65 -0.31
N ASN A 11 -6.81 18.79 0.20
CA ASN A 11 -6.00 19.77 0.94
C ASN A 11 -6.05 19.56 2.47
N LYS A 12 -6.81 18.56 2.94
CA LYS A 12 -6.97 18.29 4.38
C LYS A 12 -5.95 17.23 4.81
N VAL A 13 -5.12 17.57 5.80
CA VAL A 13 -4.19 16.65 6.46
C VAL A 13 -4.60 16.52 7.92
N LEU A 14 -4.72 15.29 8.42
CA LEU A 14 -5.12 14.99 9.79
C LEU A 14 -4.11 14.03 10.43
N ASN A 15 -3.81 14.26 11.70
CA ASN A 15 -3.17 13.27 12.56
C ASN A 15 -4.29 12.55 13.32
N ILE A 16 -4.45 11.26 13.05
CA ILE A 16 -5.45 10.41 13.69
C ILE A 16 -4.77 9.30 14.49
N ASP A 17 -5.47 8.68 15.43
CA ASP A 17 -4.97 7.45 16.04
C ASP A 17 -5.00 6.29 15.03
N LYS A 18 -4.08 5.36 15.17
CA LYS A 18 -3.94 4.19 14.28
C LYS A 18 -5.19 3.33 14.26
N ASP A 19 -5.93 3.29 15.36
CA ASP A 19 -7.17 2.52 15.49
C ASP A 19 -8.27 3.05 14.54
N PHE A 20 -8.26 4.35 14.21
CA PHE A 20 -9.22 4.96 13.30
C PHE A 20 -8.78 4.91 11.83
N LEU A 21 -7.55 4.47 11.53
CA LEU A 21 -7.01 4.44 10.17
C LEU A 21 -7.93 3.71 9.18
N ALA A 22 -8.49 2.57 9.58
CA ALA A 22 -9.39 1.80 8.73
C ALA A 22 -10.64 2.60 8.33
N SER A 23 -11.24 3.34 9.27
CA SER A 23 -12.39 4.20 8.98
C SER A 23 -12.02 5.30 8.00
N TYR A 24 -10.90 5.99 8.24
CA TYR A 24 -10.46 7.09 7.37
C TYR A 24 -10.07 6.61 5.97
N LEU A 25 -9.48 5.42 5.82
CA LEU A 25 -9.23 4.81 4.52
C LEU A 25 -10.53 4.51 3.76
N ASN A 26 -11.57 4.06 4.46
CA ASN A 26 -12.90 3.86 3.89
C ASN A 26 -13.60 5.19 3.54
N ASP A 27 -13.32 6.26 4.28
CA ASP A 27 -13.85 7.60 3.97
C ASP A 27 -13.10 8.30 2.81
N GLY A 28 -12.10 7.64 2.22
CA GLY A 28 -11.35 8.18 1.08
C GLY A 28 -10.07 8.93 1.43
N PHE A 29 -9.55 8.81 2.65
CA PHE A 29 -8.27 9.41 3.03
C PHE A 29 -7.10 8.49 2.69
N ASP A 30 -6.05 9.04 2.08
CA ASP A 30 -4.79 8.36 1.84
C ASP A 30 -3.88 8.52 3.07
N GLN A 31 -3.28 7.44 3.57
CA GLN A 31 -2.26 7.54 4.61
C GLN A 31 -0.96 8.08 4.00
N ILE A 32 -0.40 9.12 4.61
CA ILE A 32 0.85 9.75 4.17
C ILE A 32 1.96 9.58 5.21
N ASN A 33 3.21 9.58 4.76
CA ASN A 33 4.38 9.68 5.64
C ASN A 33 4.68 11.15 5.98
N ASP A 34 5.73 11.38 6.78
CA ASP A 34 6.17 12.73 7.15
C ASP A 34 6.64 13.58 5.97
N GLU A 35 7.06 12.94 4.88
CA GLU A 35 7.45 13.58 3.61
C GLU A 35 6.25 13.88 2.70
N GLY A 36 5.02 13.54 3.12
CA GLY A 36 3.80 13.71 2.32
C GLY A 36 3.60 12.68 1.21
N LYS A 37 4.42 11.62 1.16
CA LYS A 37 4.24 10.48 0.25
C LYS A 37 3.17 9.53 0.77
N ILE A 38 2.36 8.99 -0.13
CA ILE A 38 1.28 8.05 0.20
C ILE A 38 1.89 6.69 0.55
N ILE A 39 1.68 6.25 1.79
CA ILE A 39 2.04 4.91 2.28
C ILE A 39 0.92 3.92 1.93
N LYS A 40 -0.33 4.30 2.24
CA LYS A 40 -1.50 3.44 2.06
C LYS A 40 -2.60 4.22 1.37
N ARG A 41 -3.05 3.67 0.25
CA ARG A 41 -4.09 4.28 -0.57
C ARG A 41 -5.47 4.04 0.05
N ALA A 42 -6.33 5.04 -0.03
CA ALA A 42 -7.73 4.97 0.37
C ALA A 42 -8.45 3.81 -0.36
N THR A 43 -9.26 3.08 0.40
CA THR A 43 -10.07 1.93 -0.06
C THR A 43 -11.47 2.36 -0.50
N GLY A 44 -12.01 3.43 0.09
CA GLY A 44 -13.32 3.97 -0.31
C GLY A 44 -13.24 5.12 -1.30
N GLY A 45 -14.31 5.30 -2.07
CA GLY A 45 -14.44 6.36 -3.08
C GLY A 45 -13.62 6.17 -4.35
N ARG A 46 -12.82 5.10 -4.45
CA ARG A 46 -12.13 4.70 -5.68
C ARG A 46 -12.88 3.53 -6.32
N ASN A 47 -13.52 3.80 -7.45
CA ASN A 47 -14.08 2.73 -8.28
C ASN A 47 -12.94 2.12 -9.08
N ILE A 48 -12.57 0.88 -8.75
CA ILE A 48 -11.63 0.07 -9.52
C ILE A 48 -12.47 -0.83 -10.43
N SER A 49 -12.15 -0.89 -11.72
CA SER A 49 -12.79 -1.87 -12.60
C SER A 49 -12.30 -3.28 -12.27
N VAL A 50 -13.13 -4.29 -12.50
CA VAL A 50 -12.74 -5.70 -12.29
C VAL A 50 -11.51 -6.06 -13.13
N GLN A 51 -11.38 -5.47 -14.33
CA GLN A 51 -10.23 -5.66 -15.20
C GLN A 51 -8.93 -5.14 -14.56
N GLU A 52 -8.93 -3.94 -14.01
CA GLU A 52 -7.74 -3.36 -13.34
C GLU A 52 -7.36 -4.14 -12.09
N TYR A 53 -8.35 -4.66 -11.36
CA TYR A 53 -8.12 -5.52 -10.20
C TYR A 53 -7.44 -6.83 -10.61
N ASN A 54 -7.95 -7.50 -11.65
CA ASN A 54 -7.35 -8.74 -12.16
C ASN A 54 -5.92 -8.51 -12.68
N GLN A 55 -5.67 -7.41 -13.40
CA GLN A 55 -4.32 -7.05 -13.84
C GLN A 55 -3.35 -6.76 -12.68
N ALA A 56 -3.86 -6.23 -11.56
CA ALA A 56 -3.05 -6.04 -10.37
C ALA A 56 -2.70 -7.38 -9.70
N LEU A 57 -3.63 -8.34 -9.67
CA LEU A 57 -3.39 -9.70 -9.18
C LEU A 57 -2.34 -10.41 -10.04
N ASP A 58 -2.46 -10.38 -11.37
CA ASP A 58 -1.49 -10.99 -12.29
C ASP A 58 -0.06 -10.44 -12.06
N LYS A 59 0.06 -9.14 -11.79
CA LYS A 59 1.35 -8.50 -11.49
C LYS A 59 1.89 -8.90 -10.13
N ILE A 60 1.03 -9.07 -9.13
CA ILE A 60 1.43 -9.55 -7.81
C ILE A 60 1.98 -10.97 -7.94
N ASP A 61 1.25 -11.86 -8.60
CA ASP A 61 1.67 -13.25 -8.82
C ASP A 61 3.02 -13.32 -9.57
N ALA A 62 3.19 -12.51 -10.62
CA ALA A 62 4.45 -12.43 -11.36
C ALA A 62 5.61 -11.88 -10.53
N LEU A 63 5.36 -10.91 -9.64
CA LEU A 63 6.37 -10.35 -8.74
C LEU A 63 6.72 -11.34 -7.62
N GLU A 64 5.74 -12.04 -7.07
CA GLU A 64 5.95 -13.09 -6.08
C GLU A 64 6.75 -14.26 -6.66
N ALA A 65 6.46 -14.68 -7.90
CA ALA A 65 7.25 -15.67 -8.62
C ALA A 65 8.71 -15.22 -8.79
N LYS A 66 8.94 -13.97 -9.21
CA LYS A 66 10.31 -13.42 -9.32
C LYS A 66 11.03 -13.31 -7.97
N ILE A 67 10.30 -12.95 -6.90
CA ILE A 67 10.88 -12.94 -5.55
C ILE A 67 11.22 -14.36 -5.11
N ALA A 68 10.39 -15.36 -5.43
CA ALA A 68 10.67 -16.75 -5.14
C ALA A 68 11.90 -17.26 -5.91
N GLU A 69 12.05 -16.90 -7.19
CA GLU A 69 13.25 -17.20 -7.99
C GLU A 69 14.51 -16.51 -7.46
N LEU A 70 14.39 -15.27 -6.96
CA LEU A 70 15.51 -14.52 -6.39
C LEU A 70 15.87 -14.96 -4.97
N LYS A 71 14.89 -15.43 -4.19
CA LYS A 71 15.08 -15.98 -2.83
C LYS A 71 15.44 -17.46 -2.84
N ALA A 72 15.18 -18.18 -3.93
CA ALA A 72 15.78 -19.48 -4.15
C ALA A 72 17.31 -19.28 -4.12
N PRO A 73 18.03 -19.96 -3.21
CA PRO A 73 19.45 -19.73 -3.05
C PRO A 73 20.11 -20.00 -4.40
N LYS A 74 20.82 -19.00 -4.92
CA LYS A 74 21.84 -19.22 -5.95
C LYS A 74 22.85 -20.20 -5.38
N LYS A 75 22.57 -21.51 -5.52
CA LYS A 75 23.61 -22.52 -5.55
C LYS A 75 24.45 -22.19 -6.78
N SER A 76 25.71 -21.87 -6.49
CA SER A 76 26.89 -21.89 -7.35
C SER A 76 26.95 -20.96 -8.58
N ALA A 77 27.86 -19.98 -8.49
CA ALA A 77 28.97 -19.79 -9.43
C ALA A 77 29.98 -18.84 -8.73
N ALA A 78 30.94 -19.36 -7.96
CA ALA A 78 32.25 -19.82 -8.42
C ALA A 78 33.09 -18.69 -9.06
N LYS A 79 33.96 -18.07 -8.25
CA LYS A 79 35.41 -18.03 -8.51
C LYS A 79 36.17 -17.76 -7.22
#